data_AF-A0A6I5NIN6-F1
#
_entry.id   AF-A0A6I5NIN6-F1
#
_cell.length_a   1.000
_cell.length_b   1.000
_cell.length_c   1.000
_cell.angle_alpha   90.00
_cell.angle_beta   90.00
_cell.angle_gamma   90.00
#
_symmetry.space_group_name_H-M   'P 1'
#
loop_
_entity.id
_entity.type
_entity.pdbx_description
1 polymer ?
#
loop_
_entity_poly.entity_id
_entity_poly.type
_entity_poly.pdbx_seq_one_letter_code
_entity_poly.pdbx_strand_id
1 'polypeptide(L)'
;MSQTLNNSPMSSANYIKAFADTTLVEFVADTVEQKDLVIATAYKQVFGNAHLMESERVLEAESQLRSSQITVMEFIRQLARSERYRALVFEKNSNLRAIELNFKHLLGRVPNSYSEVSEHIALLTNKGFDAEIDSYINSDEYFETFGSNIVPYYRGDQTQTGLNLTGYTHAFQLVQEGSSSDKSALASSYVKLDKSLLNSGSSTITKLLNEMDIAAVVQKNSQSSRTPQPFVSKYGPVSESPSSNIYSTEAIIRRAVKNKYRVL
;
A
#
# COMPACT_ATOMS: atom_id res chain seq x y z
N MET A 1 -3.67 -47.15 9.67
CA MET A 1 -4.68 -46.10 9.38
C MET A 1 -3.95 -44.76 9.40
N SER A 2 -3.38 -44.38 8.26
CA SER A 2 -2.64 -43.12 8.12
C SER A 2 -3.52 -42.20 7.28
N GLN A 3 -4.20 -41.26 7.93
CA GLN A 3 -5.00 -40.26 7.23
C GLN A 3 -4.06 -39.31 6.49
N THR A 4 -4.17 -39.32 5.17
CA THR A 4 -3.58 -38.36 4.26
C THR A 4 -4.13 -36.96 4.56
N LEU A 5 -3.27 -36.05 5.03
CA LEU A 5 -3.57 -34.62 5.09
C LEU A 5 -3.73 -34.11 3.65
N ASN A 6 -4.98 -34.09 3.16
CA ASN A 6 -5.35 -33.41 1.94
C ASN A 6 -5.21 -31.90 2.16
N ASN A 7 -4.00 -31.38 2.00
CA ASN A 7 -3.77 -29.96 1.80
C ASN A 7 -4.20 -29.62 0.37
N SER A 8 -5.49 -29.35 0.19
CA SER A 8 -5.98 -28.63 -0.99
C SER A 8 -5.23 -27.28 -1.09
N PRO A 9 -4.70 -26.88 -2.25
CA PRO A 9 -4.12 -25.55 -2.41
C PRO A 9 -5.23 -24.53 -2.16
N MET A 10 -5.01 -23.69 -1.15
CA MET A 10 -5.96 -22.68 -0.68
C MET A 10 -6.07 -21.55 -1.69
N SER A 11 -7.13 -21.63 -2.50
CA SER A 11 -7.50 -20.69 -3.56
C SER A 11 -7.14 -19.23 -3.27
N SER A 12 -6.48 -18.59 -4.23
CA SER A 12 -6.18 -17.15 -4.39
C SER A 12 -7.35 -16.22 -4.04
N ALA A 13 -8.58 -16.70 -4.17
CA ALA A 13 -9.79 -16.01 -3.72
C ALA A 13 -9.78 -15.69 -2.21
N ASN A 14 -9.19 -16.54 -1.37
CA ASN A 14 -9.15 -16.35 0.09
C ASN A 14 -8.11 -15.29 0.51
N TYR A 15 -7.00 -15.16 -0.23
CA TYR A 15 -5.99 -14.15 0.04
C TYR A 15 -6.53 -12.74 -0.19
N ILE A 16 -7.19 -12.52 -1.34
CA ILE A 16 -7.78 -11.21 -1.67
C ILE A 16 -8.98 -10.91 -0.77
N LYS A 17 -9.83 -11.90 -0.46
CA LYS A 17 -10.99 -11.70 0.43
C LYS A 17 -10.63 -11.31 1.86
N ALA A 18 -9.54 -11.85 2.40
CA ALA A 18 -9.08 -11.49 3.74
C ALA A 18 -8.76 -10.00 3.90
N PHE A 19 -8.33 -9.32 2.82
CA PHE A 19 -8.06 -7.88 2.82
C PHE A 19 -9.22 -7.05 2.27
N ALA A 20 -10.01 -7.59 1.34
CA ALA A 20 -11.20 -6.92 0.79
C ALA A 20 -12.31 -6.70 1.84
N ASP A 21 -12.36 -7.56 2.87
CA ASP A 21 -13.32 -7.46 3.98
C ASP A 21 -12.84 -6.53 5.12
N THR A 22 -11.68 -5.87 4.98
CA THR A 22 -11.21 -4.86 5.95
C THR A 22 -12.08 -3.60 5.79
N THR A 23 -13.25 -3.63 6.41
CA THR A 23 -14.14 -2.47 6.51
C THR A 23 -13.37 -1.29 7.09
N LEU A 24 -13.40 -0.15 6.42
CA LEU A 24 -12.88 1.10 6.95
C LEU A 24 -13.58 1.37 8.28
N VAL A 25 -12.86 1.21 9.40
CA VAL A 25 -13.37 1.54 10.71
C VAL A 25 -12.97 2.98 10.99
N GLU A 26 -13.84 3.88 10.60
CA GLU A 26 -13.72 5.30 10.90
C GLU A 26 -14.37 5.59 12.25
N PHE A 27 -13.72 6.41 13.08
CA PHE A 27 -14.31 6.96 14.29
C PHE A 27 -15.33 8.05 13.92
N VAL A 28 -16.52 7.64 13.47
CA VAL A 28 -17.58 8.57 12.98
C VAL A 28 -18.74 8.70 13.98
N ALA A 29 -19.01 7.69 14.80
CA ALA A 29 -20.09 7.74 15.78
C ALA A 29 -19.63 7.32 17.19
N ASP A 30 -20.19 8.00 18.19
CA ASP A 30 -19.82 7.88 19.61
C ASP A 30 -20.38 6.63 20.31
N THR A 31 -20.91 5.66 19.55
CA THR A 31 -21.47 4.43 20.11
C THR A 31 -20.37 3.60 20.77
N VAL A 32 -20.63 3.11 21.98
CA VAL A 32 -19.66 2.30 22.76
C VAL A 32 -19.15 1.11 21.96
N GLU A 33 -20.04 0.42 21.24
CA GLU A 33 -19.72 -0.74 20.39
C GLU A 33 -18.72 -0.40 19.27
N GLN A 34 -18.85 0.79 18.67
CA GLN A 34 -17.93 1.24 17.62
C GLN A 34 -16.57 1.59 18.19
N LYS A 35 -16.50 2.22 19.38
CA LYS A 35 -15.23 2.49 20.06
C LYS A 35 -14.50 1.20 20.40
N ASP A 36 -15.21 0.19 20.90
CA ASP A 36 -14.63 -1.11 21.19
C ASP A 36 -14.16 -1.84 19.91
N LEU A 37 -14.90 -1.70 18.81
CA LEU A 37 -14.48 -2.22 17.50
C LEU A 37 -13.20 -1.53 16.99
N VAL A 38 -13.11 -0.21 17.09
CA VAL A 38 -11.90 0.57 16.74
C VAL A 38 -10.71 0.11 17.57
N ILE A 39 -10.89 -0.05 18.88
CA ILE A 39 -9.84 -0.55 19.77
C ILE A 39 -9.38 -1.95 19.34
N ALA A 40 -10.32 -2.88 19.15
CA ALA A 40 -10.00 -4.25 18.77
C ALA A 40 -9.31 -4.34 17.40
N THR A 41 -9.73 -3.54 16.43
CA THR A 41 -9.11 -3.48 15.09
C THR A 41 -7.73 -2.84 15.13
N ALA A 42 -7.54 -1.76 15.88
CA ALA A 42 -6.23 -1.12 16.07
C ALA A 42 -5.22 -2.09 16.71
N TYR A 43 -5.62 -2.85 17.74
CA TYR A 43 -4.76 -3.89 18.31
C TYR A 43 -4.40 -4.97 17.28
N LYS A 44 -5.38 -5.46 16.50
CA LYS A 44 -5.11 -6.47 15.46
C LYS A 44 -4.14 -5.95 14.40
N GLN A 45 -4.31 -4.70 13.98
CA GLN A 45 -3.48 -4.08 12.95
C GLN A 45 -2.04 -3.84 13.45
N VAL A 46 -1.90 -3.09 14.55
CA VAL A 46 -0.58 -2.67 15.07
C VAL A 46 0.22 -3.89 15.49
N PHE A 47 -0.40 -4.88 16.11
CA PHE A 47 0.31 -6.09 16.56
C PHE A 47 0.34 -7.23 15.53
N GLY A 48 -0.14 -7.01 14.30
CA GLY A 48 0.02 -8.01 13.23
C GLY A 48 -0.74 -9.31 13.45
N ASN A 49 -1.98 -9.22 13.94
CA ASN A 49 -2.81 -10.35 14.33
C ASN A 49 -2.18 -11.22 15.46
N ALA A 50 -1.37 -10.60 16.32
CA ALA A 50 -0.92 -11.27 17.54
C ALA A 50 -2.07 -11.45 18.53
N HIS A 51 -2.12 -12.62 19.15
CA HIS A 51 -3.09 -12.92 20.20
C HIS A 51 -2.57 -12.32 21.51
N LEU A 52 -3.14 -11.19 21.91
CA LEU A 52 -2.81 -10.49 23.16
C LEU A 52 -3.65 -11.02 24.32
N MET A 53 -3.03 -11.21 25.47
CA MET A 53 -3.74 -11.47 26.72
C MET A 53 -4.30 -10.18 27.31
N GLU A 54 -5.32 -10.27 28.17
CA GLU A 54 -5.93 -9.09 28.81
C GLU A 54 -4.91 -8.26 29.62
N SER A 55 -3.93 -8.93 30.24
CA SER A 55 -2.86 -8.28 31.00
C SER A 55 -1.85 -7.53 30.14
N GLU A 56 -1.81 -7.78 28.83
CA GLU A 56 -0.87 -7.14 27.90
C GLU A 56 -1.47 -5.89 27.23
N ARG A 57 -2.74 -5.57 27.55
CA ARG A 57 -3.45 -4.41 26.99
C ARG A 57 -3.07 -3.11 27.70
N VAL A 58 -3.02 -2.03 26.94
CA VAL A 58 -2.69 -0.68 27.43
C VAL A 58 -4.00 0.02 27.83
N LEU A 59 -4.47 -0.24 29.05
CA LEU A 59 -5.76 0.24 29.56
C LEU A 59 -5.87 1.77 29.62
N GLU A 60 -4.74 2.46 29.86
CA GLU A 60 -4.68 3.93 29.91
C GLU A 60 -5.05 4.54 28.55
N ALA A 61 -4.43 4.03 27.48
CA ALA A 61 -4.66 4.48 26.11
C ALA A 61 -6.12 4.20 25.67
N GLU A 62 -6.66 3.04 26.04
CA GLU A 62 -8.07 2.70 25.75
C GLU A 62 -9.04 3.66 26.44
N SER A 63 -8.76 4.01 27.70
CA SER A 63 -9.61 4.92 28.47
C SER A 63 -9.59 6.34 27.91
N GLN A 64 -8.41 6.81 27.48
CA GLN A 64 -8.26 8.09 26.80
C GLN A 64 -9.01 8.14 25.46
N LEU A 65 -8.98 7.05 24.68
CA LEU A 65 -9.73 6.97 23.43
C LEU A 65 -11.25 6.91 23.66
N ARG A 66 -11.71 6.15 24.67
CA ARG A 66 -13.13 6.07 25.03
C ARG A 66 -13.70 7.43 25.46
N SER A 67 -12.91 8.21 26.17
CA SER A 67 -13.23 9.58 26.59
C SER A 67 -12.99 10.64 25.51
N SER A 68 -12.59 10.22 24.30
CA SER A 68 -12.29 11.11 23.16
C SER A 68 -11.24 12.20 23.48
N GLN A 69 -10.34 11.94 24.44
CA GLN A 69 -9.23 12.85 24.78
C GLN A 69 -8.10 12.80 23.76
N ILE A 70 -7.95 11.64 23.11
CA ILE A 70 -6.92 11.37 22.10
C ILE A 70 -7.59 10.96 20.78
N THR A 71 -6.92 11.22 19.66
CA THR A 71 -7.33 10.75 18.34
C THR A 71 -6.90 9.30 18.11
N VAL A 72 -7.43 8.66 17.06
CA VAL A 72 -7.04 7.28 16.70
C VAL A 72 -5.54 7.23 16.34
N MET A 73 -5.03 8.25 15.64
CA MET A 73 -3.60 8.40 15.35
C MET A 73 -2.75 8.42 16.62
N GLU A 74 -3.14 9.20 17.64
CA GLU A 74 -2.42 9.27 18.91
C GLU A 74 -2.50 7.94 19.68
N PHE A 75 -3.66 7.29 19.64
CA PHE A 75 -3.83 5.96 20.22
C PHE A 75 -2.88 4.94 19.59
N ILE A 76 -2.74 4.94 18.27
CA ILE A 76 -1.79 4.07 17.55
C ILE A 76 -0.35 4.42 17.93
N ARG A 77 -0.02 5.70 18.10
CA ARG A 77 1.30 6.12 18.59
C ARG A 77 1.60 5.54 19.97
N GLN A 78 0.65 5.60 20.90
CA GLN A 78 0.82 5.02 22.24
C GLN A 78 0.96 3.49 22.18
N LEU A 79 0.18 2.80 21.33
CA LEU A 79 0.31 1.35 21.13
C LEU A 79 1.68 0.97 20.56
N ALA A 80 2.15 1.69 19.54
CA ALA A 80 3.43 1.42 18.89
C ALA A 80 4.63 1.74 19.79
N ARG A 81 4.50 2.67 20.73
CA ARG A 81 5.53 2.96 21.75
C ARG A 81 5.49 2.02 22.96
N SER A 82 4.47 1.17 23.09
CA SER A 82 4.33 0.26 24.22
C SER A 82 5.50 -0.74 24.29
N GLU A 83 5.88 -1.13 25.52
CA GLU A 83 6.89 -2.16 25.75
C GLU A 83 6.52 -3.47 25.06
N ARG A 84 5.22 -3.78 24.99
CA ARG A 84 4.75 -4.99 24.33
C ARG A 84 5.04 -4.99 22.83
N TYR A 85 4.83 -3.86 22.16
CA TYR A 85 5.14 -3.72 20.74
C TYR A 85 6.65 -3.88 20.50
N ARG A 86 7.46 -3.21 21.33
CA ARG A 86 8.93 -3.34 21.30
C ARG A 86 9.40 -4.78 21.44
N ALA A 87 8.85 -5.54 22.39
CA ALA A 87 9.20 -6.95 22.62
C ALA A 87 8.79 -7.88 21.46
N LEU A 88 7.74 -7.53 20.70
CA LEU A 88 7.27 -8.33 19.57
C LEU A 88 8.03 -8.01 18.28
N VAL A 89 8.27 -6.73 18.01
CA VAL A 89 8.81 -6.28 16.73
C VAL A 89 10.33 -6.15 16.76
N PHE A 90 10.91 -5.62 17.84
CA PHE A 90 12.34 -5.29 17.89
C PHE A 90 13.18 -6.36 18.60
N GLU A 91 12.76 -6.85 19.77
CA GLU A 91 13.59 -7.78 20.54
C GLU A 91 13.72 -9.16 19.89
N LYS A 92 12.73 -9.56 19.09
CA LYS A 92 12.67 -10.88 18.45
C LYS A 92 13.21 -10.90 17.03
N ASN A 93 13.37 -9.75 16.39
CA ASN A 93 13.69 -9.64 14.97
C ASN A 93 14.95 -8.81 14.74
N SER A 94 15.54 -8.92 13.55
CA SER A 94 16.60 -8.00 13.12
C SER A 94 16.03 -6.60 12.88
N ASN A 95 16.89 -5.57 12.94
CA ASN A 95 16.47 -4.18 12.68
C ASN A 95 15.80 -4.01 11.30
N LEU A 96 16.31 -4.71 10.27
CA LEU A 96 15.68 -4.74 8.95
C LEU A 96 14.24 -5.23 9.01
N ARG A 97 14.03 -6.38 9.66
CA ARG A 97 12.70 -6.98 9.80
C ARG A 97 11.77 -6.11 10.66
N ALA A 98 12.29 -5.47 11.70
CA ALA A 98 11.52 -4.55 12.52
C ALA A 98 10.97 -3.38 11.69
N ILE A 99 11.80 -2.80 10.82
CA ILE A 99 11.41 -1.72 9.91
C ILE A 99 10.35 -2.20 8.91
N GLU A 100 10.56 -3.36 8.27
CA GLU A 100 9.56 -3.93 7.37
C GLU A 100 8.19 -4.12 8.04
N LEU A 101 8.20 -4.59 9.29
CA LEU A 101 6.99 -4.74 10.09
C LEU A 101 6.37 -3.38 10.45
N ASN A 102 7.18 -2.37 10.77
CA ASN A 102 6.68 -1.02 11.02
C ASN A 102 5.94 -0.44 9.81
N PHE A 103 6.50 -0.59 8.60
CA PHE A 103 5.83 -0.20 7.35
C PHE A 103 4.47 -0.91 7.19
N LYS A 104 4.42 -2.21 7.51
CA LYS A 104 3.17 -2.99 7.45
C LYS A 104 2.14 -2.53 8.47
N HIS A 105 2.54 -2.38 9.73
CA HIS A 105 1.65 -2.08 10.85
C HIS A 105 1.11 -0.66 10.79
N LEU A 106 1.97 0.31 10.51
CA LEU A 106 1.65 1.74 10.61
C LEU A 106 1.20 2.34 9.27
N LEU A 107 1.88 1.99 8.17
CA LEU A 107 1.60 2.56 6.84
C LEU A 107 0.76 1.65 5.94
N GLY A 108 0.58 0.38 6.33
CA GLY A 108 -0.21 -0.59 5.57
C GLY A 108 0.44 -1.00 4.24
N ARG A 109 1.75 -0.79 4.07
CA ARG A 109 2.50 -1.12 2.86
C ARG A 109 3.84 -1.76 3.18
N VAL A 110 4.59 -2.12 2.16
CA VAL A 110 6.00 -2.52 2.28
C VAL A 110 6.92 -1.36 1.87
N PRO A 111 8.18 -1.36 2.32
CA PRO A 111 9.17 -0.42 1.80
C PRO A 111 9.35 -0.63 0.30
N ASN A 112 9.40 0.47 -0.46
CA ASN A 112 9.52 0.39 -1.92
C ASN A 112 10.95 0.15 -2.40
N SER A 113 11.92 0.55 -1.58
CA SER A 113 13.33 0.60 -1.94
C SER A 113 14.20 0.44 -0.70
N TYR A 114 15.41 -0.06 -0.90
CA TYR A 114 16.37 -0.22 0.18
C TYR A 114 16.81 1.12 0.79
N SER A 115 16.72 2.23 0.06
CA SER A 115 16.99 3.57 0.57
C SER A 115 16.07 3.95 1.74
N GLU A 116 14.75 3.73 1.61
CA GLU A 116 13.77 3.98 2.68
C GLU A 116 14.17 3.19 3.94
N VAL A 117 14.48 1.90 3.76
CA VAL A 117 14.90 1.03 4.86
C VAL A 117 16.19 1.55 5.52
N SER A 118 17.20 1.92 4.73
CA SER A 118 18.47 2.44 5.24
C SER A 118 18.30 3.74 6.03
N GLU A 119 17.39 4.61 5.61
CA GLU A 119 17.07 5.86 6.33
C GLU A 119 16.46 5.57 7.71
N HIS A 120 15.52 4.64 7.79
CA HIS A 120 14.94 4.24 9.07
C HIS A 120 15.93 3.51 9.99
N ILE A 121 16.85 2.69 9.46
CA ILE A 121 17.94 2.10 10.27
C ILE A 121 18.82 3.20 10.86
N ALA A 122 19.17 4.21 10.05
CA ALA A 122 19.99 5.33 10.51
C ALA A 122 19.25 6.15 11.58
N LEU A 123 17.95 6.39 11.41
CA LEU A 123 17.13 7.06 12.42
C LEU A 123 17.06 6.27 13.73
N LEU A 124 16.82 4.96 13.65
CA LEU A 124 16.78 4.07 14.81
C LEU A 124 18.10 4.09 15.58
N THR A 125 19.23 4.06 14.87
CA THR A 125 20.56 4.06 15.49
C THR A 125 20.90 5.40 16.15
N ASN A 126 20.50 6.52 15.54
CA ASN A 126 20.87 7.85 15.99
C ASN A 126 19.92 8.43 17.06
N LYS A 127 18.62 8.17 16.95
CA LYS A 127 17.57 8.79 17.78
C LYS A 127 16.80 7.80 18.64
N GLY A 128 17.01 6.50 18.44
CA GLY A 128 16.34 5.44 19.19
C GLY A 128 14.96 5.09 18.64
N PHE A 129 14.28 4.23 19.39
CA PHE A 129 13.03 3.59 19.02
C PHE A 129 11.84 4.57 18.91
N ASP A 130 11.65 5.44 19.91
CA ASP A 130 10.49 6.34 19.93
C ASP A 130 10.49 7.30 18.74
N ALA A 131 11.68 7.81 18.37
CA ALA A 131 11.85 8.68 17.22
C ALA A 131 11.64 7.95 15.88
N GLU A 132 11.95 6.66 15.82
CA GLU A 132 11.66 5.84 14.64
C GLU A 132 10.14 5.71 14.45
N ILE A 133 9.40 5.36 15.50
CA ILE A 133 7.93 5.24 15.45
C ILE A 133 7.27 6.57 15.05
N ASP A 134 7.74 7.67 15.64
CA ASP A 134 7.24 9.01 15.32
C ASP A 134 7.48 9.40 13.88
N SER A 135 8.56 8.92 13.25
CA SER A 135 8.86 9.22 11.86
C SER A 135 7.79 8.69 10.90
N TYR A 136 7.17 7.55 11.21
CA TYR A 136 6.08 6.99 10.40
C TYR A 136 4.76 7.73 10.63
N ILE A 137 4.40 7.97 11.89
CA ILE A 137 3.09 8.54 12.26
C ILE A 137 3.01 10.03 11.90
N ASN A 138 4.11 10.76 12.02
CA ASN A 138 4.18 12.18 11.68
C ASN A 138 4.52 12.43 10.20
N SER A 139 4.53 11.38 9.37
CA SER A 139 4.75 11.53 7.92
C SER A 139 3.50 12.09 7.24
N ASP A 140 3.71 12.92 6.22
CA ASP A 140 2.61 13.44 5.38
C ASP A 140 1.82 12.30 4.73
N GLU A 141 2.52 11.20 4.38
CA GLU A 141 1.91 10.01 3.82
C GLU A 141 0.84 9.42 4.75
N TYR A 142 1.14 9.28 6.04
CA TYR A 142 0.17 8.76 7.02
C TYR A 142 -1.08 9.65 7.10
N PHE A 143 -0.86 10.97 7.15
CA PHE A 143 -1.94 11.95 7.27
C PHE A 143 -2.83 12.00 6.03
N GLU A 144 -2.24 11.97 4.83
CA GLU A 144 -2.99 11.95 3.57
C GLU A 144 -3.83 10.68 3.39
N THR A 145 -3.39 9.54 3.96
CA THR A 145 -4.04 8.25 3.71
C THR A 145 -5.06 7.87 4.77
N PHE A 146 -4.76 8.14 6.04
CA PHE A 146 -5.61 7.72 7.17
C PHE A 146 -6.19 8.93 7.93
N GLY A 147 -5.56 10.11 7.83
CA GLY A 147 -5.92 11.25 8.67
C GLY A 147 -5.77 10.94 10.16
N SER A 148 -6.59 11.56 11.00
CA SER A 148 -6.50 11.44 12.47
C SER A 148 -7.38 10.35 13.08
N ASN A 149 -8.42 9.91 12.38
CA ASN A 149 -9.56 9.17 12.95
C ASN A 149 -9.78 7.78 12.34
N ILE A 150 -8.93 7.37 11.40
CA ILE A 150 -9.04 6.08 10.70
C ILE A 150 -7.94 5.17 11.22
N VAL A 151 -8.30 3.92 11.51
CA VAL A 151 -7.32 2.88 11.84
C VAL A 151 -6.57 2.49 10.56
N PRO A 152 -5.22 2.43 10.58
CA PRO A 152 -4.43 1.98 9.45
C PRO A 152 -4.93 0.64 8.96
N TYR A 153 -5.01 0.51 7.64
CA TYR A 153 -5.41 -0.70 6.98
C TYR A 153 -4.38 -1.03 5.91
N TYR A 154 -4.34 -2.30 5.54
CA TYR A 154 -3.46 -2.76 4.48
C TYR A 154 -3.89 -2.20 3.12
N ARG A 155 -2.97 -1.58 2.39
CA ARG A 155 -3.19 -0.94 1.09
C ARG A 155 -2.11 -1.25 0.05
N GLY A 156 -1.20 -2.17 0.36
CA GLY A 156 -0.10 -2.57 -0.52
C GLY A 156 -0.55 -3.35 -1.77
N ASP A 157 -1.82 -3.75 -1.84
CA ASP A 157 -2.46 -4.38 -2.99
C ASP A 157 -3.05 -3.38 -4.00
N GLN A 158 -3.29 -2.14 -3.57
CA GLN A 158 -3.84 -1.10 -4.43
C GLN A 158 -2.75 -0.41 -5.23
N THR A 159 -3.01 -0.17 -6.52
CA THR A 159 -2.14 0.66 -7.35
C THR A 159 -2.26 2.11 -6.93
N GLN A 160 -1.15 2.72 -6.53
CA GLN A 160 -1.09 4.12 -6.13
C GLN A 160 -0.29 4.92 -7.16
N THR A 161 -0.73 6.15 -7.44
CA THR A 161 -0.04 7.02 -8.38
C THR A 161 1.30 7.47 -7.78
N GLY A 162 2.41 7.26 -8.49
CA GLY A 162 3.74 7.66 -8.04
C GLY A 162 4.53 6.60 -7.27
N LEU A 163 3.94 5.42 -7.00
CA LEU A 163 4.66 4.30 -6.39
C LEU A 163 5.13 3.27 -7.41
N ASN A 164 6.24 2.59 -7.10
CA ASN A 164 6.82 1.56 -7.94
C ASN A 164 6.03 0.25 -7.85
N LEU A 165 5.90 -0.46 -8.98
CA LEU A 165 5.24 -1.78 -9.04
C LEU A 165 5.95 -2.84 -8.16
N THR A 166 7.25 -2.67 -7.92
CA THR A 166 8.04 -3.55 -7.04
C THR A 166 7.46 -3.62 -5.62
N GLY A 167 6.91 -2.52 -5.10
CA GLY A 167 6.27 -2.51 -3.79
C GLY A 167 5.07 -3.48 -3.74
N TYR A 168 4.26 -3.53 -4.79
CA TYR A 168 3.15 -4.47 -4.89
C TYR A 168 3.61 -5.93 -4.84
N THR A 169 4.66 -6.29 -5.58
CA THR A 169 5.15 -7.68 -5.58
C THR A 169 5.78 -8.06 -4.25
N HIS A 170 6.53 -7.15 -3.63
CA HIS A 170 7.13 -7.32 -2.31
C HIS A 170 6.06 -7.49 -1.22
N ALA A 171 4.91 -6.82 -1.35
CA ALA A 171 3.83 -6.90 -0.38
C ALA A 171 3.33 -8.34 -0.17
N PHE A 172 3.27 -9.16 -1.23
CA PHE A 172 2.87 -10.57 -1.14
C PHE A 172 3.85 -11.48 -0.37
N GLN A 173 5.11 -11.07 -0.22
CA GLN A 173 6.08 -11.83 0.57
C GLN A 173 5.92 -11.57 2.06
N LEU A 174 5.61 -10.33 2.42
CA LEU A 174 5.45 -9.90 3.80
C LEU A 174 4.08 -10.27 4.35
N VAL A 175 3.04 -10.03 3.56
CA VAL A 175 1.65 -10.22 3.94
C VAL A 175 1.26 -11.65 3.62
N GLN A 176 0.87 -12.39 4.64
CA GLN A 176 0.40 -13.76 4.50
C GLN A 176 -1.12 -13.81 4.65
N GLU A 177 -1.70 -15.00 4.52
CA GLU A 177 -3.14 -15.22 4.59
C GLU A 177 -3.73 -14.67 5.90
N GLY A 178 -5.02 -14.32 5.90
CA GLY A 178 -5.68 -13.66 7.04
C GLY A 178 -5.60 -14.41 8.39
N SER A 179 -5.26 -15.70 8.39
CA SER A 179 -5.05 -16.51 9.59
C SER A 179 -3.61 -16.52 10.09
N SER A 180 -2.69 -15.87 9.39
CA SER A 180 -1.27 -15.80 9.76
C SER A 180 -1.01 -14.58 10.64
N SER A 181 -0.21 -14.78 11.68
CA SER A 181 0.37 -13.74 12.51
C SER A 181 1.82 -13.46 12.07
N ASP A 182 2.34 -12.28 12.40
CA ASP A 182 3.74 -11.95 12.10
C ASP A 182 4.75 -12.85 12.81
N LYS A 183 4.35 -13.48 13.93
CA LYS A 183 5.13 -14.50 14.63
C LYS A 183 5.11 -15.86 13.92
N SER A 184 4.01 -16.23 13.28
CA SER A 184 3.87 -17.53 12.59
C SER A 184 4.45 -17.52 11.18
N ALA A 185 4.84 -16.35 10.66
CA ALA A 185 5.43 -16.22 9.34
C ALA A 185 6.75 -17.03 9.25
N LEU A 186 6.90 -17.79 8.16
CA LEU A 186 8.13 -18.55 7.89
C LEU A 186 9.34 -17.62 7.79
N ALA A 187 10.42 -18.01 8.47
CA ALA A 187 11.67 -17.26 8.44
C ALA A 187 12.23 -17.04 7.02
N SER A 188 12.00 -18.01 6.14
CA SER A 188 12.40 -17.93 4.74
C SER A 188 11.72 -16.78 3.98
N SER A 189 10.53 -16.35 4.37
CA SER A 189 9.76 -15.34 3.63
C SER A 189 10.37 -13.95 3.75
N TYR A 190 10.83 -13.54 4.94
CA TYR A 190 11.47 -12.22 5.10
C TYR A 190 12.86 -12.18 4.46
N VAL A 191 13.65 -13.27 4.55
CA VAL A 191 14.97 -13.33 3.89
C VAL A 191 14.86 -13.17 2.37
N LYS A 192 13.76 -13.64 1.78
CA LYS A 192 13.49 -13.45 0.34
C LYS A 192 13.20 -11.99 0.02
N LEU A 193 12.50 -11.30 0.91
CA LEU A 193 12.12 -9.89 0.76
C LEU A 193 13.35 -8.98 0.91
N ASP A 194 14.17 -9.22 1.94
CA ASP A 194 15.47 -8.56 2.11
C ASP A 194 16.31 -8.70 0.83
N LYS A 195 16.44 -9.92 0.30
CA LYS A 195 17.20 -10.16 -0.95
C LYS A 195 16.63 -9.39 -2.14
N SER A 196 15.30 -9.29 -2.28
CA SER A 196 14.70 -8.56 -3.39
C SER A 196 14.85 -7.05 -3.24
N LEU A 197 14.79 -6.51 -2.02
CA LEU A 197 15.05 -5.10 -1.72
C LEU A 197 16.51 -4.73 -2.05
N LEU A 198 17.47 -5.54 -1.60
CA LEU A 198 18.90 -5.32 -1.85
C LEU A 198 19.23 -5.36 -3.35
N ASN A 199 18.64 -6.30 -4.08
CA ASN A 199 18.88 -6.45 -5.52
C ASN A 199 18.02 -5.51 -6.38
N SER A 200 17.19 -4.65 -5.76
CA SER A 200 16.22 -3.78 -6.44
C SER A 200 15.30 -4.51 -7.43
N GLY A 201 15.10 -5.81 -7.21
CA GLY A 201 14.38 -6.71 -8.10
C GLY A 201 12.95 -6.95 -7.65
N SER A 202 12.04 -7.19 -8.60
CA SER A 202 10.69 -7.64 -8.29
C SER A 202 10.71 -9.08 -7.75
N SER A 203 9.92 -9.35 -6.71
CA SER A 203 9.73 -10.68 -6.17
C SER A 203 8.74 -11.50 -7.00
N THR A 204 8.94 -12.81 -7.06
CA THR A 204 7.95 -13.73 -7.62
C THR A 204 6.78 -13.92 -6.64
N ILE A 205 5.55 -13.70 -7.10
CA ILE A 205 4.33 -13.97 -6.32
C ILE A 205 4.02 -15.47 -6.39
N THR A 206 4.77 -16.28 -5.63
CA THR A 206 4.70 -17.75 -5.71
C THR A 206 3.33 -18.32 -5.36
N LYS A 207 2.55 -17.63 -4.51
CA LYS A 207 1.22 -18.08 -4.08
C LYS A 207 0.18 -17.99 -5.19
N LEU A 208 0.20 -16.92 -5.99
CA LEU A 208 -0.71 -16.76 -7.13
C LEU A 208 -0.29 -17.65 -8.30
N LEU A 209 1.02 -17.83 -8.52
CA LEU A 209 1.55 -18.57 -9.65
C LEU A 209 1.31 -20.09 -9.57
N ASN A 210 1.29 -20.67 -8.36
CA ASN A 210 1.07 -22.12 -8.19
C ASN A 210 -0.38 -22.57 -8.43
N GLU A 211 -1.33 -21.63 -8.51
CA GLU A 211 -2.75 -21.93 -8.70
C GLU A 211 -3.30 -21.50 -10.06
N MET A 212 -2.55 -20.70 -10.83
CA MET A 212 -2.93 -20.41 -12.19
C MET A 212 -2.51 -21.58 -13.08
N ASP A 213 -3.48 -22.29 -13.65
CA ASP A 213 -3.24 -23.12 -14.84
C ASP A 213 -2.80 -22.19 -15.97
N ILE A 214 -1.50 -21.92 -16.08
CA ILE A 214 -0.91 -21.08 -17.13
C ILE A 214 -1.34 -21.60 -18.51
N ALA A 215 -1.50 -22.92 -18.65
CA ALA A 215 -2.04 -23.57 -19.84
C ALA A 215 -3.46 -23.11 -20.19
N ALA A 216 -4.36 -22.93 -19.22
CA ALA A 216 -5.75 -22.50 -19.45
C ALA A 216 -5.84 -21.00 -19.81
N VAL A 217 -5.00 -20.15 -19.21
CA VAL A 217 -4.94 -18.71 -19.51
C VAL A 217 -4.33 -18.45 -20.89
N VAL A 218 -3.27 -19.17 -21.24
CA VAL A 218 -2.65 -19.08 -22.58
C VAL A 218 -3.60 -19.61 -23.66
N GLN A 219 -4.39 -20.65 -23.38
CA GLN A 219 -5.44 -21.13 -24.28
C GLN A 219 -6.59 -20.14 -24.48
N LYS A 220 -7.01 -19.40 -23.44
CA LYS A 220 -8.01 -18.33 -23.59
C LYS A 220 -7.52 -17.18 -24.46
N ASN A 221 -6.25 -16.82 -24.39
CA ASN A 221 -5.68 -15.77 -25.25
C ASN A 221 -5.44 -16.24 -26.69
N SER A 222 -5.08 -17.51 -26.92
CA SER A 222 -4.94 -18.07 -28.26
C SER A 222 -6.26 -18.42 -28.95
N GLN A 223 -7.35 -18.58 -28.21
CA GLN A 223 -8.71 -18.74 -28.76
C GLN A 223 -9.41 -17.40 -29.05
N SER A 224 -8.83 -16.26 -28.67
CA SER A 224 -9.21 -14.99 -29.29
C SER A 224 -8.57 -14.90 -30.67
N SER A 225 -9.10 -15.65 -31.63
CA SER A 225 -8.98 -15.30 -33.04
C SER A 225 -9.80 -14.03 -33.27
N ARG A 226 -9.33 -12.90 -32.73
CA ARG A 226 -9.65 -11.61 -33.32
C ARG A 226 -9.11 -11.72 -34.74
N THR A 227 -10.01 -11.92 -35.70
CA THR A 227 -9.70 -11.64 -37.10
C THR A 227 -9.00 -10.28 -37.11
N PRO A 228 -7.83 -10.15 -37.76
CA PRO A 228 -7.18 -8.86 -37.88
C PRO A 228 -8.22 -7.91 -38.43
N GLN A 229 -8.71 -6.99 -37.60
CA GLN A 229 -9.56 -5.94 -38.07
C GLN A 229 -8.71 -5.19 -39.09
N PRO A 230 -9.17 -5.00 -40.34
CA PRO A 230 -8.46 -4.11 -41.24
C PRO A 230 -8.24 -2.81 -40.48
N PHE A 231 -7.01 -2.30 -40.50
CA PHE A 231 -6.67 -1.04 -39.86
C PHE A 231 -7.52 0.05 -40.53
N VAL A 232 -8.68 0.33 -39.95
CA VAL A 232 -9.49 1.48 -40.32
C VAL A 232 -8.85 2.66 -39.63
N SER A 233 -7.96 3.33 -40.35
CA SER A 233 -7.51 4.66 -39.97
C SER A 233 -8.75 5.52 -39.75
N LYS A 234 -9.02 5.94 -38.51
CA LYS A 234 -10.07 6.93 -38.20
C LYS A 234 -9.75 8.31 -38.79
N TYR A 235 -8.52 8.49 -39.26
CA TYR A 235 -8.07 9.67 -39.98
C TYR A 235 -8.12 9.35 -41.47
N GLY A 236 -8.81 10.19 -42.25
CA GLY A 236 -8.75 10.14 -43.71
C GLY A 236 -7.30 10.21 -44.22
N PRO A 237 -7.05 9.92 -45.51
CA PRO A 237 -5.70 10.02 -46.07
C PRO A 237 -5.12 11.39 -45.70
N VAL A 238 -3.87 11.40 -45.24
CA VAL A 238 -3.13 12.62 -44.98
C VAL A 238 -3.04 13.37 -46.31
N SER A 239 -4.03 14.23 -46.58
CA SER A 239 -3.95 15.23 -47.62
C SER A 239 -2.82 16.14 -47.21
N GLU A 240 -1.87 16.30 -48.14
CA GLU A 240 -0.72 17.16 -48.10
C GLU A 240 -0.92 18.37 -47.18
N SER A 241 0.03 18.54 -46.27
CA SER A 241 0.14 19.71 -45.42
C SER A 241 0.07 20.98 -46.28
N PRO A 242 -0.84 21.93 -46.01
CA PRO A 242 -0.75 23.25 -46.63
C PRO A 242 0.40 23.99 -45.95
N SER A 243 1.62 23.66 -46.38
CA SER A 243 2.73 24.58 -46.26
C SER A 243 2.50 25.74 -47.23
N SER A 244 2.82 26.95 -46.75
CA SER A 244 2.85 28.23 -47.45
C SER A 244 1.52 29.00 -47.61
N ASN A 245 1.57 30.28 -47.20
CA ASN A 245 0.64 31.39 -47.51
C ASN A 245 -0.62 31.62 -46.66
N ILE A 246 -0.49 31.70 -45.33
CA ILE A 246 -1.48 32.43 -44.50
C ILE A 246 -1.01 33.85 -44.11
N TYR A 247 0.22 34.23 -44.44
CA TYR A 247 0.72 35.61 -44.21
C TYR A 247 1.16 36.27 -45.51
N SER A 248 0.19 36.74 -46.30
CA SER A 248 0.49 37.81 -47.28
C SER A 248 0.60 39.13 -46.51
N THR A 249 1.83 39.65 -46.39
CA THR A 249 2.16 40.90 -45.69
C THR A 249 1.38 42.11 -46.23
N GLU A 250 0.90 42.06 -47.48
CA GLU A 250 0.03 43.07 -48.06
C GLU A 250 -1.33 43.20 -47.35
N ALA A 251 -1.92 42.09 -46.88
CA ALA A 251 -3.26 42.10 -46.29
C ALA A 251 -3.28 42.80 -44.91
N ILE A 252 -2.16 42.76 -44.19
CA ILE A 252 -1.99 43.42 -42.89
C ILE A 252 -1.84 44.94 -43.06
N ILE A 253 -1.07 45.37 -44.07
CA ILE A 253 -0.84 46.80 -44.34
C ILE A 253 -2.14 47.50 -44.77
N ARG A 254 -2.96 46.87 -45.63
CA ARG A 254 -4.24 47.46 -46.07
C ARG A 254 -5.24 47.66 -44.93
N ARG A 255 -5.23 46.79 -43.91
CA ARG A 255 -6.10 46.91 -42.72
C ARG A 255 -5.65 48.03 -41.78
N ALA A 256 -4.34 48.28 -41.67
CA ALA A 256 -3.79 49.37 -40.86
C ALA A 256 -4.04 50.76 -41.47
N VAL A 257 -3.98 50.90 -42.79
CA VAL A 257 -4.21 52.20 -43.47
C VAL A 257 -5.69 52.61 -43.42
N LYS A 258 -6.62 51.66 -43.52
CA LYS A 258 -8.07 51.95 -43.53
C LYS A 258 -8.61 52.46 -42.19
N ASN A 259 -7.91 52.24 -41.08
CA ASN A 259 -8.32 52.67 -39.74
C ASN A 259 -7.77 54.05 -39.34
N LYS A 260 -6.86 54.65 -40.14
CA LYS A 260 -6.24 55.95 -39.85
C LYS A 260 -6.96 57.16 -40.47
N TYR A 261 -7.99 56.93 -41.30
CA TYR A 261 -8.76 57.99 -41.99
C TYR A 261 -10.24 58.03 -41.61
N ARG A 262 -10.61 57.49 -40.45
CA ARG A 262 -12.02 57.46 -39.98
C ARG A 262 -12.25 58.36 -38.76
N VAL A 263 -11.46 59.43 -38.63
CA VAL A 263 -11.68 60.56 -37.71
C VAL A 263 -11.26 61.85 -38.42
N LEU A 264 -12.05 62.24 -39.41
CA LEU A 264 -12.38 63.59 -39.89
C LEU A 264 -13.68 63.45 -40.71
#